data_AF-A0A2K9NMS6-F1
#
_entry.id   AF-A0A2K9NMS6-F1
#
_cell.length_a   1.000
_cell.length_b   1.000
_cell.length_c   1.000
_cell.angle_alpha   90.00
_cell.angle_beta   90.00
_cell.angle_gamma   90.00
#
_symmetry.space_group_name_H-M   'P 1'
#
loop_
_entity.id
_entity.type
_entity.pdbx_description
1 polymer ?
#
loop_
_entity_poly.entity_id
_entity_poly.type
_entity_poly.pdbx_seq_one_letter_code
_entity_poly.pdbx_strand_id
1 'polypeptide(L)'
;MSAQLSEEGIFSGRISKISRDISVVRVKVDFDNVKYINVKDKIEFWDEKNSTLKCKAYVMGRTADYILLKIPDMKFCEKNLYFTAGAYFKFFSEDLQNNVKMGREVVGILIKKRMAVKGQMEMKNKEIQSHVERINTINARYQTLRDKLEQEWQKELHALDEDRTYSLRSYKDLERRLDEIDQKLEQYKIKDENLTLDRWSLDSNLYFKK
;
A
#
# COMPACT_ATOMS: atom_id res chain seq x y z
N MET A 1 -34.44 47.10 21.99
CA MET A 1 -34.06 45.69 21.80
C MET A 1 -32.63 45.67 21.27
N SER A 2 -31.65 45.53 22.16
CA SER A 2 -30.24 45.36 21.78
C SER A 2 -30.08 43.97 21.19
N ALA A 3 -29.82 43.90 19.88
CA ALA A 3 -29.44 42.65 19.21
C ALA A 3 -28.29 42.01 20.01
N GLN A 4 -28.51 40.80 20.52
CA GLN A 4 -27.45 40.01 21.12
C GLN A 4 -26.39 39.83 20.03
N LEU A 5 -25.25 40.50 20.20
CA LEU A 5 -24.11 40.33 19.31
C LEU A 5 -23.70 38.87 19.42
N SER A 6 -23.91 38.11 18.34
CA SER A 6 -23.49 36.72 18.26
C SER A 6 -21.98 36.63 18.40
N GLU A 7 -21.50 35.75 19.28
CA GLU A 7 -20.07 35.57 19.58
C GLU A 7 -19.23 35.25 18.33
N GLU A 8 -19.83 34.63 17.30
CA GLU A 8 -19.13 34.19 16.09
C GLU A 8 -18.58 35.32 15.21
N GLY A 9 -19.16 36.52 15.31
CA GLY A 9 -18.74 37.70 14.57
C GLY A 9 -17.77 38.60 15.34
N ILE A 10 -17.48 38.28 16.61
CA ILE A 10 -16.61 39.07 17.48
C ILE A 10 -15.20 38.48 17.45
N PHE A 11 -14.21 39.34 17.24
CA PHE A 11 -12.81 38.98 17.37
C PHE A 11 -12.01 40.13 18.00
N SER A 12 -10.77 39.86 18.37
CA SER A 12 -9.92 40.87 19.00
C SER A 12 -8.58 40.96 18.33
N GLY A 13 -7.94 42.12 18.46
CA GLY A 13 -6.67 42.38 17.82
C GLY A 13 -5.95 43.57 18.42
N ARG A 14 -4.67 43.68 18.10
CA ARG A 14 -3.80 44.79 18.54
C ARG A 14 -3.35 45.62 17.36
N ILE A 15 -3.35 46.93 17.50
CA ILE A 15 -2.81 47.80 16.46
C ILE A 15 -1.30 47.58 16.36
N SER A 16 -0.82 47.24 15.17
CA SER A 16 0.61 47.10 14.88
C SER A 16 1.20 48.39 14.31
N LYS A 17 0.54 48.98 13.30
CA LYS A 17 1.01 50.20 12.65
C LYS A 17 -0.17 51.06 12.19
N ILE A 18 -0.04 52.37 12.36
CA ILE A 18 -1.03 53.37 11.91
C ILE A 18 -0.37 54.22 10.83
N SER A 19 -1.02 54.33 9.67
CA SER A 19 -0.59 55.21 8.58
C SER A 19 -1.64 56.29 8.39
N ARG A 20 -1.37 57.48 8.93
CA ARG A 20 -2.34 58.59 8.97
C ARG A 20 -2.64 59.19 7.60
N ASP A 21 -1.64 59.24 6.72
CA ASP A 21 -1.76 59.87 5.40
C ASP A 21 -2.80 59.17 4.50
N ILE A 22 -2.96 57.86 4.69
CA ILE A 22 -3.87 57.01 3.91
C ILE A 22 -5.07 56.52 4.74
N SER A 23 -5.18 56.91 6.01
CA SER A 23 -6.18 56.43 6.97
C SER A 23 -6.27 54.90 7.05
N VAL A 24 -5.11 54.22 6.99
CA VAL A 24 -5.01 52.75 7.05
C VAL A 24 -4.32 52.31 8.32
N VAL A 25 -4.88 51.26 8.92
CA VAL A 25 -4.41 50.70 10.18
C VAL A 25 -4.17 49.21 10.00
N ARG A 26 -2.98 48.79 10.38
CA ARG A 26 -2.59 47.38 10.42
C ARG A 26 -2.87 46.85 11.82
N VAL A 27 -3.76 45.88 11.92
CA VAL A 27 -4.12 45.21 13.17
C VAL A 27 -3.56 43.80 13.12
N LYS A 28 -2.83 43.40 14.16
CA LYS A 28 -2.45 42.01 14.41
C LYS A 28 -3.64 41.30 15.06
N VAL A 29 -4.05 40.17 14.51
CA VAL A 29 -5.20 39.39 14.96
C VAL A 29 -4.75 37.96 15.23
N ASP A 30 -5.09 37.44 16.40
CA ASP A 30 -4.78 36.08 16.82
C ASP A 30 -6.08 35.25 16.81
N PHE A 31 -6.61 34.96 15.61
CA PHE A 31 -7.87 34.23 15.45
C PHE A 31 -7.88 33.38 14.16
N ASP A 32 -8.33 32.13 14.27
CA ASP A 32 -8.19 31.17 13.16
C ASP A 32 -9.16 31.40 11.99
N ASN A 33 -10.30 32.05 12.24
CA ASN A 33 -11.30 32.31 11.20
C ASN A 33 -11.02 33.62 10.43
N VAL A 34 -9.83 34.22 10.53
CA VAL A 34 -9.41 35.38 9.70
C VAL A 34 -9.57 35.07 8.21
N LYS A 35 -9.45 33.79 7.82
CA LYS A 35 -9.68 33.33 6.44
C LYS A 35 -11.07 33.63 5.87
N TYR A 36 -12.08 33.85 6.71
CA TYR A 36 -13.45 34.17 6.30
C TYR A 36 -13.72 35.67 6.20
N ILE A 37 -12.72 36.50 6.45
CA ILE A 37 -12.79 37.94 6.21
C ILE A 37 -12.42 38.19 4.74
N ASN A 38 -13.26 38.91 4.01
CA ASN A 38 -13.03 39.29 2.63
C ASN A 38 -12.64 40.76 2.51
N VAL A 39 -12.08 41.11 1.34
CA VAL A 39 -11.78 42.51 1.02
C VAL A 39 -13.10 43.25 0.84
N LYS A 40 -13.19 44.46 1.40
CA LYS A 40 -14.38 45.33 1.49
C LYS A 40 -15.39 44.99 2.59
N ASP A 41 -15.13 43.96 3.41
CA ASP A 41 -15.99 43.65 4.56
C ASP A 41 -16.05 44.83 5.53
N LYS A 42 -17.24 45.02 6.13
CA LYS A 42 -17.47 46.06 7.13
C LYS A 42 -17.13 45.52 8.52
N ILE A 43 -16.35 46.30 9.25
CA ILE A 43 -15.94 45.97 10.60
C ILE A 43 -16.22 47.17 11.51
N GLU A 44 -16.87 46.90 12.63
CA GLU A 44 -17.01 47.83 13.74
C GLU A 44 -15.98 47.49 14.81
N PHE A 45 -15.33 48.49 15.39
CA PHE A 45 -14.37 48.26 16.48
C PHE A 45 -14.50 49.27 17.59
N TRP A 46 -14.18 48.84 18.81
CA TRP A 46 -14.27 49.64 20.03
C TRP A 46 -13.24 49.21 21.06
N ASP A 47 -12.92 50.12 21.98
CA ASP A 47 -11.99 49.88 23.08
C ASP A 47 -12.70 49.12 24.21
N GLU A 48 -11.98 48.32 24.97
CA GLU A 48 -12.53 47.58 26.11
C GLU A 48 -13.15 48.49 27.17
N LYS A 49 -12.57 49.69 27.34
CA LYS A 49 -13.05 50.68 28.31
C LYS A 49 -14.34 51.38 27.90
N ASN A 50 -14.63 51.44 26.59
CA ASN A 50 -15.78 52.17 26.08
C ASN A 50 -16.48 51.39 24.95
N SER A 51 -17.51 50.64 25.32
CA SER A 51 -18.33 49.86 24.40
C SER A 51 -19.42 50.66 23.69
N THR A 52 -19.67 51.90 24.13
CA THR A 52 -20.75 52.75 23.58
C THR A 52 -20.36 53.44 22.28
N LEU A 53 -19.07 53.76 22.12
CA LEU A 53 -18.54 54.41 20.92
C LEU A 53 -17.88 53.38 20.02
N LYS A 54 -18.47 53.14 18.86
CA LYS A 54 -17.95 52.23 17.84
C LYS A 54 -17.46 52.99 16.63
N CYS A 55 -16.31 52.58 16.11
CA CYS A 55 -15.75 53.08 14.87
C CYS A 55 -15.94 52.08 13.73
N LYS A 56 -16.19 52.59 12.53
CA LYS A 56 -16.40 51.78 11.32
C LYS A 56 -15.14 51.75 10.48
N ALA A 57 -14.81 50.59 9.96
CA ALA A 57 -13.70 50.36 9.05
C ALA A 57 -14.07 49.37 7.94
N TYR A 58 -13.30 49.43 6.86
CA TYR A 58 -13.38 48.50 5.74
C TYR A 58 -12.10 47.71 5.59
N VAL A 59 -12.20 46.42 5.30
CA VAL A 59 -11.02 45.59 5.05
C VAL A 59 -10.42 45.92 3.69
N MET A 60 -9.14 46.31 3.66
CA MET A 60 -8.39 46.49 2.41
C MET A 60 -7.60 45.24 2.02
N GLY A 61 -7.20 44.44 3.00
CA GLY A 61 -6.43 43.22 2.78
C GLY A 61 -6.26 42.44 4.06
N ARG A 62 -5.98 41.15 3.93
CA ARG A 62 -5.71 40.26 5.04
C ARG A 62 -4.51 39.37 4.78
N THR A 63 -3.85 38.99 5.85
CA THR A 63 -2.85 37.93 5.96
C THR A 63 -3.32 36.97 7.06
N ALA A 64 -2.60 35.90 7.36
CA ALA A 64 -2.92 35.01 8.47
C ALA A 64 -2.98 35.75 9.81
N ASP A 65 -1.97 36.59 10.10
CA ASP A 65 -1.83 37.24 11.41
C ASP A 65 -2.20 38.74 11.41
N TYR A 66 -2.45 39.33 10.24
CA TYR A 66 -2.66 40.78 10.10
C TYR A 66 -3.85 41.12 9.21
N ILE A 67 -4.56 42.17 9.58
CA ILE A 67 -5.64 42.77 8.79
C ILE A 67 -5.32 44.24 8.54
N LEU A 68 -5.51 44.68 7.31
CA LEU A 68 -5.42 46.08 6.91
C LEU A 68 -6.82 46.68 6.86
N LEU A 69 -7.07 47.66 7.71
CA LEU A 69 -8.34 48.34 7.87
C LEU A 69 -8.24 49.78 7.37
N LYS A 70 -9.16 50.20 6.52
CA LYS A 70 -9.34 51.60 6.12
C LYS A 70 -10.43 52.22 6.97
N ILE A 71 -10.11 53.31 7.65
CA ILE A 71 -11.03 54.03 8.53
C ILE A 71 -11.46 55.32 7.82
N PRO A 72 -12.73 55.49 7.43
CA PRO A 72 -13.20 56.70 6.78
C PRO A 72 -13.05 57.95 7.68
N ASP A 73 -13.48 57.84 8.94
CA ASP A 73 -13.52 58.94 9.91
C ASP A 73 -12.41 58.85 10.96
N MET A 74 -11.16 58.84 10.49
CA MET A 74 -9.98 58.65 11.34
C MET A 74 -9.91 59.65 12.51
N LYS A 75 -10.20 60.93 12.24
CA LYS A 75 -10.16 62.01 13.24
C LYS A 75 -11.16 61.81 14.38
N PHE A 76 -12.31 61.21 14.10
CA PHE A 76 -13.32 60.92 15.12
C PHE A 76 -12.85 59.76 16.01
N CYS A 77 -12.31 58.71 15.39
CA CYS A 77 -11.81 57.54 16.10
C CYS A 77 -10.58 57.86 16.97
N GLU A 78 -9.65 58.69 16.49
CA GLU A 78 -8.48 59.10 17.28
C GLU A 78 -8.84 59.97 18.51
N LYS A 79 -9.93 60.75 18.44
CA LYS A 79 -10.37 61.59 19.57
C LYS A 79 -11.10 60.80 20.65
N ASN A 80 -11.85 59.79 20.25
CA ASN A 80 -12.79 59.08 21.13
C ASN A 80 -12.26 57.73 21.62
N LEU A 81 -11.29 57.15 20.94
CA LEU A 81 -10.68 55.86 21.25
C LEU A 81 -9.19 56.01 21.48
N TYR A 82 -8.62 55.14 22.32
CA TYR A 82 -7.18 55.11 22.57
C TYR A 82 -6.42 54.54 21.35
N PHE A 83 -6.18 55.40 20.35
CA PHE A 83 -5.71 55.00 19.04
C PHE A 83 -4.17 55.05 18.91
N THR A 84 -3.48 54.16 19.63
CA THR A 84 -2.01 54.06 19.63
C THR A 84 -1.51 52.68 19.16
N ALA A 85 -0.26 52.60 18.70
CA ALA A 85 0.35 51.31 18.40
C ALA A 85 0.45 50.46 19.68
N GLY A 86 0.05 49.20 19.60
CA GLY A 86 -0.08 48.27 20.72
C GLY A 86 -1.44 48.28 21.40
N ALA A 87 -2.32 49.24 21.11
CA ALA A 87 -3.67 49.29 21.68
C ALA A 87 -4.50 48.07 21.27
N TYR A 88 -5.27 47.56 22.22
CA TYR A 88 -6.12 46.39 22.07
C TYR A 88 -7.56 46.83 21.76
N PHE A 89 -8.15 46.22 20.75
CA PHE A 89 -9.50 46.52 20.31
C PHE A 89 -10.32 45.24 20.14
N LYS A 90 -11.62 45.36 20.43
CA LYS A 90 -12.62 44.36 20.07
C LYS A 90 -13.26 44.79 18.75
N PHE A 91 -13.44 43.82 17.86
CA PHE A 91 -13.96 43.99 16.51
C PHE A 91 -15.23 43.16 16.37
N PHE A 92 -16.15 43.63 15.55
CA PHE A 92 -17.36 42.93 15.15
C PHE A 92 -17.58 43.08 13.64
N SER A 93 -17.95 41.99 12.99
CA SER A 93 -18.36 42.01 11.59
C SER A 93 -19.54 41.09 11.37
N GLU A 94 -20.61 41.64 10.80
CA GLU A 94 -21.79 40.89 10.37
C GLU A 94 -21.44 40.02 9.14
N ASP A 95 -20.61 40.54 8.23
CA ASP A 95 -20.12 39.80 7.06
C ASP A 95 -19.33 38.55 7.49
N LEU A 96 -18.47 38.69 8.51
CA LEU A 96 -17.72 37.56 9.06
C LEU A 96 -18.66 36.47 9.61
N GLN A 97 -19.70 36.86 10.36
CA GLN A 97 -20.68 35.92 10.89
C GLN A 97 -21.35 35.12 9.76
N ASN A 98 -21.78 35.80 8.71
CA ASN A 98 -22.40 35.18 7.54
C ASN A 98 -21.43 34.24 6.81
N ASN A 99 -20.17 34.67 6.64
CA ASN A 99 -19.14 33.87 5.97
C ASN A 99 -18.77 32.63 6.78
N VAL A 100 -18.71 32.72 8.11
CA VAL A 100 -18.45 31.57 8.99
C VAL A 100 -19.60 30.57 8.93
N LYS A 101 -20.85 31.05 8.94
CA LYS A 101 -22.03 30.20 8.80
C LYS A 101 -22.04 29.45 7.47
N MET A 102 -21.81 30.16 6.37
CA MET A 102 -21.67 29.56 5.04
C MET A 102 -20.50 28.56 5.00
N GLY A 103 -19.37 28.90 5.63
CA GLY A 103 -18.23 28.02 5.77
C GLY A 103 -18.57 26.67 6.42
N ARG A 104 -19.38 26.69 7.49
CA ARG A 104 -19.87 25.47 8.15
C ARG A 104 -20.75 24.62 7.25
N GLU A 105 -21.63 25.24 6.47
CA GLU A 105 -22.48 24.54 5.51
C GLU A 105 -21.64 23.85 4.42
N VAL A 106 -20.65 24.56 3.86
CA VAL A 106 -19.70 23.99 2.88
C VAL A 106 -18.91 22.83 3.48
N VAL A 107 -18.42 22.96 4.71
CA VAL A 107 -17.74 21.86 5.42
C VAL A 107 -18.67 20.65 5.57
N GLY A 108 -19.94 20.87 5.93
CA GLY A 108 -20.94 19.81 5.98
C GLY A 108 -21.12 19.09 4.64
N ILE A 109 -21.16 19.82 3.52
CA ILE A 109 -21.22 19.25 2.17
C ILE A 109 -19.95 18.45 1.85
N LEU A 110 -18.78 18.99 2.17
CA LEU A 110 -17.49 18.33 1.92
C LEU A 110 -17.34 17.02 2.70
N ILE A 111 -17.80 16.97 3.96
CA ILE A 111 -17.82 15.75 4.76
C ILE A 111 -18.70 14.69 4.10
N LYS A 112 -19.90 15.06 3.64
CA LYS A 112 -20.81 14.14 2.93
C LYS A 112 -20.17 13.62 1.63
N LYS A 113 -19.54 14.50 0.85
CA LYS A 113 -18.81 14.09 -0.38
C LYS A 113 -17.67 13.12 -0.05
N ARG A 114 -16.89 13.40 1.00
CA ARG A 114 -15.81 12.51 1.45
C ARG A 114 -16.34 11.11 1.82
N MET A 115 -17.46 11.04 2.53
CA MET A 115 -18.08 9.76 2.89
C MET A 115 -18.55 8.98 1.65
N ALA A 116 -19.19 9.65 0.69
CA ALA A 116 -19.62 9.01 -0.55
C ALA A 116 -18.45 8.43 -1.37
N VAL A 117 -17.38 9.22 -1.53
CA VAL A 117 -16.16 8.76 -2.24
C VAL A 117 -15.51 7.59 -1.52
N LYS A 118 -15.42 7.64 -0.18
CA LYS A 118 -14.89 6.53 0.62
C LYS A 118 -15.71 5.25 0.41
N GLY A 119 -17.04 5.35 0.40
CA GLY A 119 -17.91 4.21 0.11
C GLY A 119 -17.67 3.61 -1.28
N GLN A 120 -17.52 4.46 -2.31
CA GLN A 120 -17.18 4.00 -3.66
C GLN A 120 -15.82 3.29 -3.71
N MET A 121 -14.81 3.82 -3.02
CA MET A 121 -13.49 3.18 -2.91
C MET A 121 -13.59 1.80 -2.26
N GLU A 122 -14.35 1.67 -1.17
CA GLU A 122 -14.53 0.39 -0.48
C GLU A 122 -15.23 -0.65 -1.36
N MET A 123 -16.24 -0.25 -2.12
CA MET A 123 -16.91 -1.14 -3.09
C MET A 123 -15.94 -1.62 -4.17
N LYS A 124 -15.14 -0.72 -4.74
CA LYS A 124 -14.14 -1.08 -5.75
C LYS A 124 -13.02 -1.95 -5.19
N ASN A 125 -12.62 -1.73 -3.93
CA ASN A 125 -11.64 -2.58 -3.27
C ASN A 125 -12.18 -4.01 -3.07
N LYS A 126 -13.44 -4.17 -2.67
CA LYS A 126 -14.08 -5.50 -2.56
C LYS A 126 -14.17 -6.22 -3.91
N GLU A 127 -14.48 -5.49 -4.97
CA GLU A 127 -14.49 -6.02 -6.34
C GLU A 127 -13.10 -6.56 -6.72
N ILE A 128 -12.04 -5.78 -6.50
CA ILE A 128 -10.64 -6.19 -6.73
C ILE A 128 -10.29 -7.44 -5.92
N GLN A 129 -10.62 -7.47 -4.63
CA GLN A 129 -10.35 -8.63 -3.77
C GLN A 129 -11.05 -9.89 -4.29
N SER A 130 -12.32 -9.79 -4.69
CA SER A 130 -13.03 -10.92 -5.29
C SER A 130 -12.38 -11.41 -6.59
N HIS A 131 -11.86 -10.49 -7.42
CA HIS A 131 -11.10 -10.87 -8.61
C HIS A 131 -9.80 -11.60 -8.27
N VAL A 132 -9.05 -11.14 -7.26
CA VAL A 132 -7.82 -11.79 -6.80
C VAL A 132 -8.12 -13.19 -6.25
N GLU A 133 -9.18 -13.34 -5.46
CA GLU A 133 -9.63 -14.64 -4.96
C GLU A 133 -9.94 -15.61 -6.10
N ARG A 134 -10.66 -15.16 -7.14
CA ARG A 134 -10.94 -15.98 -8.33
C ARG A 134 -9.67 -16.42 -9.06
N ILE A 135 -8.69 -15.53 -9.19
CA ILE A 135 -7.39 -15.86 -9.79
C ILE A 135 -6.68 -16.93 -8.95
N ASN A 136 -6.67 -16.77 -7.63
CA ASN A 136 -6.03 -17.71 -6.73
C ASN A 136 -6.70 -19.09 -6.75
N THR A 137 -8.04 -19.17 -6.80
CA THR A 137 -8.74 -20.46 -6.90
C THR A 137 -8.44 -21.17 -8.22
N ILE A 138 -8.39 -20.42 -9.33
CA ILE A 138 -8.00 -20.97 -10.64
C ILE A 138 -6.55 -21.46 -10.60
N ASN A 139 -5.62 -20.67 -10.07
CA ASN A 139 -4.21 -21.04 -9.97
C ASN A 139 -4.01 -22.29 -9.11
N ALA A 140 -4.67 -22.38 -7.95
CA ALA A 140 -4.63 -23.55 -7.09
C ALA A 140 -5.15 -24.81 -7.81
N ARG A 141 -6.25 -24.68 -8.58
CA ARG A 141 -6.76 -25.79 -9.39
C ARG A 141 -5.74 -26.28 -10.42
N TYR A 142 -5.07 -25.37 -11.13
CA TYR A 142 -4.06 -25.78 -12.11
C TYR A 142 -2.79 -26.33 -11.46
N GLN A 143 -2.38 -25.83 -10.29
CA GLN A 143 -1.27 -26.41 -9.53
C GLN A 143 -1.57 -27.86 -9.15
N THR A 144 -2.74 -28.14 -8.56
CA THR A 144 -3.11 -29.52 -8.20
C THR A 144 -3.18 -30.47 -9.41
N LEU A 145 -3.57 -29.98 -10.60
CA LEU A 145 -3.53 -30.77 -11.83
C LEU A 145 -2.11 -31.07 -12.28
N ARG A 146 -1.19 -30.10 -12.17
CA ARG A 146 0.23 -30.30 -12.49
C ARG A 146 0.85 -31.33 -11.55
N ASP A 147 0.58 -31.22 -10.26
CA ASP A 147 1.13 -32.16 -9.26
C ASP A 147 0.63 -33.59 -9.52
N LYS A 148 -0.63 -33.77 -9.92
CA LYS A 148 -1.17 -35.09 -10.29
C LYS A 148 -0.48 -35.66 -11.53
N LEU A 149 -0.30 -34.85 -12.57
CA LEU A 149 0.40 -35.27 -13.78
C LEU A 149 1.87 -35.61 -13.50
N GLU A 150 2.53 -34.86 -12.62
CA GLU A 150 3.90 -35.14 -12.20
C GLU A 150 4.00 -36.44 -11.40
N GLN A 151 3.04 -36.71 -10.51
CA GLN A 151 2.95 -37.99 -9.80
C GLN A 151 2.68 -39.17 -10.73
N GLU A 152 1.78 -39.02 -11.71
CA GLU A 152 1.53 -40.04 -12.73
C GLU A 152 2.80 -40.30 -13.54
N TRP A 153 3.49 -39.25 -13.99
CA TRP A 153 4.75 -39.37 -14.71
C TRP A 153 5.83 -40.10 -13.91
N GLN A 154 6.00 -39.76 -12.62
CA GLN A 154 6.94 -40.45 -11.74
C GLN A 154 6.61 -41.94 -11.56
N LYS A 155 5.32 -42.30 -11.47
CA LYS A 155 4.89 -43.69 -11.37
C LYS A 155 5.22 -44.48 -12.63
N GLU A 156 4.95 -43.91 -13.80
CA GLU A 156 5.27 -44.55 -15.09
C GLU A 156 6.78 -44.76 -15.25
N LEU A 157 7.59 -43.76 -14.89
CA LEU A 157 9.05 -43.90 -14.87
C LEU A 157 9.51 -45.01 -13.94
N HIS A 158 8.93 -45.09 -12.74
CA HIS A 158 9.26 -46.14 -11.77
C HIS A 158 8.90 -47.53 -12.30
N ALA A 159 7.72 -47.68 -12.91
CA ALA A 159 7.30 -48.95 -13.51
C ALA A 159 8.26 -49.40 -14.62
N LEU A 160 8.70 -48.47 -15.48
CA LEU A 160 9.69 -48.77 -16.52
C LEU A 160 11.06 -49.17 -15.94
N ASP A 161 11.50 -48.53 -14.86
CA ASP A 161 12.73 -48.90 -14.19
C ASP A 161 12.61 -50.28 -13.51
N GLU A 162 11.48 -50.60 -12.90
CA GLU A 162 11.21 -51.92 -12.34
C GLU A 162 11.25 -53.00 -13.43
N ASP A 163 10.57 -52.79 -14.56
CA ASP A 163 10.57 -53.70 -15.71
C ASP A 163 11.98 -53.92 -16.26
N ARG A 164 12.78 -52.85 -16.36
CA ARG A 164 14.19 -52.92 -16.74
C ARG A 164 14.99 -53.75 -15.74
N THR A 165 14.82 -53.54 -14.44
CA THR A 165 15.56 -54.30 -13.42
C THR A 165 15.17 -55.78 -13.42
N TYR A 166 13.89 -56.09 -13.63
CA TYR A 166 13.38 -57.45 -13.75
C TYR A 166 13.98 -58.15 -14.98
N SER A 167 13.94 -57.49 -16.14
CA SER A 167 14.51 -58.00 -17.38
C SER A 167 16.02 -58.27 -17.25
N LEU A 168 16.75 -57.37 -16.58
CA LEU A 168 18.17 -57.52 -16.32
C LEU A 168 18.48 -58.69 -15.36
N ARG A 169 17.66 -58.90 -14.33
CA ARG A 169 17.78 -60.07 -13.45
C ARG A 169 17.53 -61.37 -14.22
N SER A 170 16.46 -61.40 -15.02
CA SER A 170 16.13 -62.56 -15.85
C SER A 170 17.24 -62.89 -16.85
N TYR A 171 17.84 -61.88 -17.49
CA TYR A 171 18.99 -62.05 -18.37
C TYR A 171 20.19 -62.70 -17.64
N LYS A 172 20.55 -62.18 -16.46
CA LYS A 172 21.66 -62.74 -15.66
C LYS A 172 21.40 -64.18 -15.19
N ASP A 173 20.15 -64.51 -14.87
CA ASP A 173 19.78 -65.88 -14.51
C ASP A 173 19.92 -66.84 -15.71
N LEU A 174 19.57 -66.39 -16.92
CA LEU A 174 19.78 -67.14 -18.16
C LEU A 174 21.26 -67.30 -18.50
N GLU A 175 22.05 -66.25 -18.33
CA GLU A 175 23.51 -66.26 -18.50
C GLU A 175 24.16 -67.30 -17.60
N ARG A 176 23.80 -67.33 -16.30
CA ARG A 176 24.29 -68.37 -15.38
C ARG A 176 23.91 -69.79 -15.81
N ARG A 177 22.67 -69.98 -16.31
CA ARG A 177 22.23 -71.29 -16.81
C ARG A 177 23.00 -71.72 -18.07
N LEU A 178 23.34 -70.77 -18.94
CA LEU A 178 24.16 -71.04 -20.11
C LEU A 178 25.56 -71.52 -19.68
N ASP A 179 26.20 -70.82 -18.75
CA ASP A 179 27.51 -71.21 -18.21
C ASP A 179 27.49 -72.63 -17.59
N GLU A 180 26.43 -72.96 -16.85
CA GLU A 180 26.24 -74.32 -16.30
C GLU A 180 26.10 -75.39 -17.40
N ILE A 181 25.44 -75.06 -18.52
CA ILE A 181 25.31 -75.96 -19.67
C ILE A 181 26.65 -76.12 -20.38
N ASP A 182 27.37 -75.02 -20.62
CA ASP A 182 28.67 -75.04 -21.28
C ASP A 182 29.70 -75.83 -20.46
N GLN A 183 29.69 -75.68 -19.13
CA GLN A 183 30.52 -76.49 -18.23
C GLN A 183 30.19 -77.99 -18.35
N LYS A 184 28.90 -78.34 -18.43
CA LYS A 184 28.48 -79.74 -18.63
C LYS A 184 28.87 -80.24 -20.01
N LEU A 185 28.75 -79.43 -21.07
CA LEU A 185 29.17 -79.81 -22.41
C LEU A 185 30.67 -80.12 -22.46
N GLU A 186 31.51 -79.32 -21.80
CA GLU A 186 32.95 -79.63 -21.67
C GLU A 186 33.20 -80.90 -20.84
N GLN A 187 32.42 -81.16 -19.78
CA GLN A 187 32.54 -82.39 -18.99
C GLN A 187 32.15 -83.65 -19.79
N TYR A 188 31.08 -83.58 -20.56
CA TYR A 188 30.57 -84.69 -21.39
C TYR A 188 31.20 -84.73 -22.79
N LYS A 189 32.19 -83.88 -23.06
CA LYS A 189 32.90 -83.83 -24.33
C LYS A 189 33.59 -85.16 -24.58
N ILE A 190 33.03 -85.92 -25.51
CA ILE A 190 33.60 -87.19 -25.93
C ILE A 190 34.89 -86.87 -26.68
N LYS A 191 36.01 -87.39 -26.19
CA LYS A 191 37.28 -87.35 -26.92
C LYS A 191 37.28 -88.49 -27.91
N ASP A 192 37.72 -88.23 -29.14
CA ASP A 192 37.75 -89.23 -30.22
C ASP A 192 38.68 -90.42 -29.91
N GLU A 193 39.63 -90.25 -28.98
CA GLU A 193 40.56 -91.29 -28.56
C GLU A 193 40.39 -91.63 -27.07
N ASN A 194 40.02 -92.88 -26.77
CA ASN A 194 39.84 -93.38 -25.40
C ASN A 194 41.15 -93.79 -24.71
N LEU A 195 42.23 -93.95 -25.48
CA LEU A 195 43.53 -94.37 -24.96
C LEU A 195 44.39 -93.13 -24.81
N THR A 196 44.59 -92.68 -23.57
CA THR A 196 45.76 -91.84 -23.28
C THR A 196 47.00 -92.70 -23.45
N LEU A 197 47.97 -92.25 -24.25
CA LEU A 197 49.28 -92.91 -24.34
C LEU A 197 49.87 -93.03 -22.92
N ASP A 198 49.81 -94.24 -22.38
CA ASP A 198 50.37 -94.54 -21.07
C ASP A 198 51.89 -94.43 -21.19
N ARG A 199 52.54 -93.73 -20.26
CA ARG A 199 53.99 -93.51 -20.32
C ARG A 199 54.76 -94.83 -20.27
N TRP A 200 54.16 -95.88 -19.71
CA TRP A 200 54.69 -97.24 -19.68
C TRP A 200 54.49 -98.04 -20.97
N SER A 201 53.59 -97.59 -21.87
CA SER A 201 53.37 -98.20 -23.19
C SER A 201 54.46 -97.86 -24.22
N LEU A 202 55.42 -97.00 -23.86
CA LEU A 202 56.55 -96.57 -24.69
C LEU A 202 57.85 -97.37 -24.43
N ASP A 203 57.86 -98.32 -23.49
CA ASP A 203 59.03 -99.18 -23.24
C ASP A 203 59.16 -100.26 -24.32
N SER A 204 60.23 -100.19 -25.11
CA SER A 204 60.45 -101.04 -26.30
C SER A 204 60.67 -102.52 -25.98
N ASN A 205 60.89 -102.90 -24.72
CA ASN A 205 61.25 -104.25 -24.33
C ASN A 205 60.06 -105.19 -24.01
N LEU A 206 58.83 -104.67 -23.91
CA LEU A 206 57.65 -105.46 -23.49
C LEU A 206 56.56 -105.62 -24.56
N TYR A 207 56.75 -105.08 -25.77
CA TYR A 207 55.73 -105.13 -26.81
C TYR A 207 55.71 -106.49 -27.54
N PHE A 208 54.91 -107.44 -27.05
CA PHE A 208 54.58 -108.65 -27.81
C PHE A 208 53.61 -108.29 -28.93
N LYS A 209 54.10 -108.32 -30.18
CA LYS A 209 53.23 -108.36 -31.35
C LYS A 209 52.68 -109.78 -31.53
N LYS A 210 51.47 -110.01 -31.01
CA LYS A 210 50.46 -110.90 -31.56
C LYS A 210 49.08 -110.35 -31.26
#